data_AF-A0A9C6W5H8-F1
#
_entry.id   AF-A0A9C6W5H8-F1
#
_cell.length_a   1.000
_cell.length_b   1.000
_cell.length_c   1.000
_cell.angle_alpha   90.00
_cell.angle_beta   90.00
_cell.angle_gamma   90.00
#
_symmetry.space_group_name_H-M   'P 1'
#
loop_
_entity.id
_entity.type
_entity.pdbx_description
1 polymer ?
#
loop_
_entity_poly.entity_id
_entity_poly.type
_entity_poly.pdbx_seq_one_letter_code
_entity_poly.pdbx_strand_id
1 'polypeptide(L)'
;MSTSLSTSLLLAALLLCCCISFATAIDCYVCDASDTKNPFQCGEYFDRFDQPDIQPQNCSNVHGATFCVKHVGRFEGGIGAKRFCSSKDLGNYCDYVRNKGDRMDYRSCIYTCDTDGCNAATTTTTTTTAAGLWGVAFTLIAAIWQRYC
;
A
#
# COMPACT_ATOMS: atom_id res chain seq x y z
N MET A 1 32.50 -17.18 -35.27
CA MET A 1 31.03 -17.32 -35.20
C MET A 1 30.56 -17.90 -33.86
N SER A 2 31.30 -18.83 -33.25
CA SER A 2 30.93 -19.43 -31.96
C SER A 2 31.00 -18.47 -30.77
N THR A 3 31.92 -17.49 -30.80
CA THR A 3 32.13 -16.50 -29.72
C THR A 3 31.14 -15.33 -29.73
N SER A 4 30.57 -14.99 -30.89
CA SER A 4 29.54 -13.95 -31.00
C SER A 4 28.16 -14.46 -30.59
N LEU A 5 27.89 -15.76 -30.79
CA LEU A 5 26.63 -16.38 -30.39
C LEU A 5 26.53 -16.51 -28.86
N SER A 6 27.63 -16.84 -28.19
CA SER A 6 27.69 -16.94 -26.72
C SER A 6 27.60 -15.58 -26.02
N THR A 7 28.17 -14.51 -26.59
CA THR A 7 28.02 -13.15 -26.04
C THR A 7 26.61 -12.60 -26.19
N SER A 8 25.94 -12.86 -27.33
CA SER A 8 24.52 -12.49 -27.52
C SER A 8 23.58 -13.23 -26.56
N LEU A 9 23.82 -14.53 -26.28
CA LEU A 9 23.04 -15.26 -25.28
C LEU A 9 23.23 -14.71 -23.85
N LEU A 10 24.45 -14.33 -23.47
CA LEU A 10 24.74 -13.73 -22.17
C LEU A 10 24.06 -12.37 -21.99
N LEU A 11 24.08 -11.53 -23.03
CA LEU A 11 23.38 -10.25 -23.05
C LEU A 11 21.86 -10.42 -22.95
N ALA A 12 21.29 -11.38 -23.67
CA ALA A 12 19.86 -11.69 -23.60
C ALA A 12 19.46 -12.20 -22.21
N ALA A 13 20.27 -13.06 -21.59
CA ALA A 13 20.02 -13.57 -20.23
C ALA A 13 20.11 -12.46 -19.17
N LEU A 14 21.05 -11.52 -19.29
CA LEU A 14 21.19 -10.38 -18.38
C LEU A 14 19.97 -9.44 -18.49
N LEU A 15 19.53 -9.14 -19.71
CA LEU A 15 18.33 -8.34 -19.96
C LEU A 15 17.07 -9.02 -19.40
N LEU A 16 16.94 -10.35 -19.59
CA LEU A 16 15.81 -11.12 -19.04
C LEU A 16 15.81 -11.13 -17.51
N CYS A 17 16.98 -11.19 -16.88
CA CYS A 17 17.12 -11.15 -15.41
C CYS A 17 16.73 -9.77 -14.84
N CYS A 18 17.04 -8.69 -15.56
CA CYS A 18 16.58 -7.34 -15.18
C CYS A 18 15.06 -7.14 -15.30
N CYS A 19 14.35 -8.02 -16.01
CA CYS A 19 12.88 -8.00 -16.08
C CYS A 19 12.20 -8.71 -14.90
N ILE A 20 12.97 -9.35 -14.00
CA ILE A 20 12.42 -10.03 -12.83
C ILE A 20 12.10 -8.98 -11.76
N SER A 21 10.82 -8.64 -11.60
CA SER A 21 10.36 -7.85 -10.45
C SER A 21 10.26 -8.75 -9.23
N PHE A 22 10.97 -8.40 -8.15
CA PHE A 22 10.76 -9.02 -6.85
C PHE A 22 9.47 -8.46 -6.23
N ALA A 23 8.49 -9.33 -5.97
CA ALA A 23 7.28 -8.97 -5.25
C ALA A 23 7.54 -9.15 -3.75
N THR A 24 7.90 -8.07 -3.06
CA THR A 24 7.89 -8.03 -1.59
C THR A 24 6.50 -7.66 -1.11
N ALA A 25 5.98 -8.35 -0.10
CA ALA A 25 4.75 -7.90 0.55
C ALA A 25 5.00 -6.56 1.23
N ILE A 26 3.99 -5.70 1.21
CA ILE A 26 4.00 -4.38 1.84
C ILE A 26 4.05 -4.48 3.37
N ASP A 27 4.54 -3.46 4.05
CA ASP A 27 4.49 -3.35 5.51
C ASP A 27 3.36 -2.41 5.94
N CYS A 28 2.46 -2.85 6.83
CA CYS A 28 1.31 -2.06 7.26
C CYS A 28 1.17 -2.03 8.78
N TYR A 29 0.57 -0.97 9.33
CA TYR A 29 0.09 -1.03 10.70
C TYR A 29 -1.04 -2.06 10.79
N VAL A 30 -1.00 -2.95 11.78
CA VAL A 30 -2.05 -3.95 12.03
C VAL A 30 -2.40 -3.93 13.50
N CYS A 31 -3.66 -3.60 13.79
CA CYS A 31 -4.13 -3.45 15.16
C CYS A 31 -5.67 -3.46 15.22
N ASP A 32 -6.20 -3.66 16.42
CA ASP A 32 -7.63 -3.56 16.71
C ASP A 32 -7.83 -2.70 17.96
N ALA A 33 -8.72 -1.70 17.90
CA ALA A 33 -9.08 -0.89 19.07
C ALA A 33 -9.70 -1.69 20.21
N SER A 34 -10.21 -2.88 19.92
CA SER A 34 -10.81 -3.80 20.89
C SER A 34 -9.79 -4.76 21.52
N ASP A 35 -8.52 -4.70 21.12
CA ASP A 35 -7.47 -5.56 21.70
C ASP A 35 -7.26 -5.22 23.18
N THR A 36 -7.45 -6.22 24.05
CA THR A 36 -7.25 -6.09 25.48
C THR A 36 -5.78 -6.19 25.89
N LYS A 37 -4.89 -6.69 25.02
CA LYS A 37 -3.46 -6.88 25.33
C LYS A 37 -2.68 -5.59 25.19
N ASN A 38 -2.94 -4.83 24.12
CA ASN A 38 -2.32 -3.52 23.87
C ASN A 38 -3.42 -2.44 23.78
N PRO A 39 -4.14 -2.19 24.89
CA PRO A 39 -5.28 -1.30 24.87
C PRO A 39 -4.84 0.12 24.48
N PHE A 40 -5.75 0.84 23.82
CA PHE A 40 -5.61 2.23 23.41
C PHE A 40 -4.63 2.52 22.27
N GLN A 41 -3.72 1.62 21.90
CA GLN A 41 -2.72 1.92 20.86
C GLN A 41 -3.32 2.03 19.43
N CYS A 42 -4.49 1.43 19.19
CA CYS A 42 -5.16 1.45 17.88
C CYS A 42 -6.25 2.52 17.76
N GLY A 43 -5.87 3.79 17.82
CA GLY A 43 -6.78 4.93 17.63
C GLY A 43 -7.12 5.21 16.17
N GLU A 44 -8.20 5.98 15.93
CA GLU A 44 -8.46 6.59 14.61
C GLU A 44 -7.28 7.47 14.18
N TYR A 45 -6.72 8.22 15.13
CA TYR A 45 -5.54 9.05 14.96
C TYR A 45 -4.45 8.56 15.91
N PHE A 46 -3.22 8.50 15.45
CA PHE A 46 -2.07 8.23 16.31
C PHE A 46 -1.63 9.46 17.11
N ASP A 47 -2.10 10.65 16.73
CA ASP A 47 -1.75 11.95 17.31
C ASP A 47 -2.14 12.11 18.79
N ARG A 48 -2.99 11.21 19.32
CA ARG A 48 -3.24 11.15 20.78
C ARG A 48 -2.06 10.59 21.57
N PHE A 49 -1.05 10.05 20.90
CA PHE A 49 0.12 9.46 21.50
C PHE A 49 1.34 10.26 21.10
N ASP A 50 2.12 10.72 22.09
CA ASP A 50 3.42 11.37 21.84
C ASP A 50 4.35 10.43 21.04
N GLN A 51 4.17 9.11 21.21
CA GLN A 51 4.76 8.07 20.38
C GLN A 51 3.87 6.81 20.39
N PRO A 52 3.20 6.45 19.28
CA PRO A 52 2.54 5.16 19.18
C PRO A 52 3.60 4.04 19.18
N ASP A 53 3.50 3.09 20.12
CA ASP A 53 4.43 1.96 20.21
C ASP A 53 4.28 0.94 19.07
N ILE A 54 3.18 1.00 18.32
CA ILE A 54 2.94 0.12 17.18
C ILE A 54 3.81 0.53 15.98
N GLN A 55 4.35 -0.47 15.30
CA GLN A 55 5.16 -0.29 14.09
C GLN A 55 4.48 -1.01 12.91
N PRO A 56 4.75 -0.58 11.67
CA PRO A 56 4.38 -1.36 10.51
C PRO A 56 4.94 -2.78 10.61
N GLN A 57 4.12 -3.77 10.31
CA GLN A 57 4.51 -5.17 10.29
C GLN A 57 4.38 -5.72 8.88
N ASN A 58 5.18 -6.74 8.59
CA ASN A 58 5.21 -7.35 7.29
C ASN A 58 3.93 -8.13 6.97
N CYS A 59 3.32 -7.81 5.82
CA CYS A 59 2.06 -8.40 5.39
C CYS A 59 2.21 -9.73 4.64
N SER A 60 3.38 -10.39 4.67
CA SER A 60 3.58 -11.69 4.00
C SER A 60 2.67 -12.80 4.52
N ASN A 61 2.05 -12.62 5.70
CA ASN A 61 1.04 -13.54 6.22
C ASN A 61 -0.29 -13.48 5.44
N VAL A 62 -0.50 -12.44 4.63
CA VAL A 62 -1.67 -12.28 3.75
C VAL A 62 -1.21 -12.46 2.30
N HIS A 63 -1.74 -13.48 1.63
CA HIS A 63 -1.34 -13.81 0.27
C HIS A 63 -1.64 -12.67 -0.71
N GLY A 64 -0.59 -12.17 -1.35
CA GLY A 64 -0.69 -11.08 -2.34
C GLY A 64 -1.06 -9.73 -1.72
N ALA A 65 -0.71 -9.49 -0.46
CA ALA A 65 -0.96 -8.21 0.19
C ALA A 65 -0.16 -7.08 -0.46
N THR A 66 -0.88 -6.15 -1.08
CA THR A 66 -0.34 -4.95 -1.73
C THR A 66 -1.01 -3.67 -1.21
N PHE A 67 -1.92 -3.78 -0.24
CA PHE A 67 -2.66 -2.66 0.29
C PHE A 67 -2.70 -2.68 1.82
N CYS A 68 -2.58 -1.50 2.43
CA CYS A 68 -2.87 -1.26 3.83
C CYS A 68 -4.27 -0.67 3.96
N VAL A 69 -5.04 -1.19 4.92
CA VAL A 69 -6.41 -0.75 5.16
C VAL A 69 -6.52 -0.19 6.57
N LYS A 70 -7.24 0.93 6.70
CA LYS A 70 -7.70 1.51 7.95
C LYS A 70 -9.22 1.56 7.91
N HIS A 71 -9.84 0.78 8.78
CA HIS A 71 -11.29 0.79 8.99
C HIS A 71 -11.58 1.49 10.30
N VAL A 72 -12.40 2.54 10.26
CA VAL A 72 -12.88 3.27 11.43
C VAL A 72 -14.37 2.98 11.57
N GLY A 73 -14.84 2.58 12.73
CA GLY A 73 -16.24 2.23 12.91
C GLY A 73 -16.50 1.49 14.21
N ARG A 74 -17.60 0.72 14.24
CA ARG A 74 -17.96 -0.12 15.38
C ARG A 74 -17.56 -1.57 15.12
N PHE A 75 -16.78 -2.15 16.03
CA PHE A 75 -16.24 -3.52 15.97
C PHE A 75 -16.59 -4.27 17.25
N GLU A 76 -17.16 -5.48 17.15
CA GLU A 76 -17.32 -6.51 18.20
C GLU A 76 -17.68 -6.06 19.65
N GLY A 77 -18.17 -4.83 19.86
CA GLY A 77 -18.47 -4.27 21.18
C GLY A 77 -18.05 -2.81 21.41
N GLY A 78 -17.18 -2.23 20.58
CA GLY A 78 -16.66 -0.87 20.76
C GLY A 78 -16.58 -0.03 19.48
N ILE A 79 -16.37 1.28 19.62
CA ILE A 79 -16.07 2.20 18.50
C ILE A 79 -14.58 2.46 18.50
N GLY A 80 -13.93 2.32 17.34
CA GLY A 80 -12.50 2.56 17.22
C GLY A 80 -12.00 2.39 15.79
N ALA A 81 -10.71 2.07 15.67
CA ALA A 81 -10.08 1.73 14.40
C ALA A 81 -9.60 0.29 14.40
N LYS A 82 -9.66 -0.36 13.24
CA LYS A 82 -8.99 -1.61 12.92
C LYS A 82 -8.11 -1.37 11.72
N ARG A 83 -6.87 -1.85 11.76
CA ARG A 83 -5.92 -1.77 10.66
C ARG A 83 -5.46 -3.16 10.27
N PHE A 84 -5.35 -3.42 8.98
CA PHE A 84 -5.00 -4.75 8.46
C PHE A 84 -4.42 -4.68 7.05
N CYS A 85 -3.72 -5.74 6.67
CA CYS A 85 -3.20 -5.96 5.32
C CYS A 85 -4.28 -6.52 4.40
N SER A 86 -4.29 -6.12 3.14
CA SER A 86 -5.24 -6.61 2.13
C SER A 86 -4.54 -6.86 0.79
N SER A 87 -5.00 -7.87 0.07
CA SER A 87 -4.63 -8.13 -1.33
C SER A 87 -5.50 -7.38 -2.33
N LYS A 88 -6.50 -6.64 -1.85
CA LYS A 88 -7.43 -5.88 -2.67
C LYS A 88 -7.56 -4.46 -2.16
N ASP A 89 -7.82 -3.55 -3.08
CA ASP A 89 -8.27 -2.21 -2.74
C ASP A 89 -9.73 -2.28 -2.26
N LEU A 90 -10.01 -1.82 -1.04
CA LEU A 90 -11.37 -1.74 -0.49
C LEU A 90 -11.99 -0.35 -0.71
N GLY A 91 -11.26 0.56 -1.33
CA GLY A 91 -11.67 1.92 -1.62
C GLY A 91 -11.41 2.88 -0.47
N ASN A 92 -11.97 4.08 -0.63
CA ASN A 92 -11.86 5.20 0.30
C ASN A 92 -13.24 5.85 0.43
N TYR A 93 -14.03 5.44 1.42
CA TYR A 93 -15.41 5.91 1.59
C TYR A 93 -15.85 5.88 3.05
N CYS A 94 -16.92 6.62 3.36
CA CYS A 94 -17.56 6.62 4.67
C CYS A 94 -19.07 6.50 4.51
N ASP A 95 -19.67 5.54 5.21
CA ASP A 95 -21.11 5.32 5.25
C ASP A 95 -21.64 5.38 6.68
N TYR A 96 -22.93 5.67 6.81
CA TYR A 96 -23.66 5.59 8.07
C TYR A 96 -24.38 4.26 8.16
N VAL A 97 -23.98 3.41 9.09
CA VAL A 97 -24.50 2.06 9.26
C VAL A 97 -25.35 2.00 10.52
N ARG A 98 -26.57 1.48 10.40
CA ARG A 98 -27.45 1.17 11.53
C ARG A 98 -27.38 -0.31 11.86
N ASN A 99 -26.87 -0.63 13.05
CA ASN A 99 -26.91 -2.01 13.54
C ASN A 99 -28.30 -2.35 14.05
N LYS A 100 -28.72 -3.62 13.88
CA LYS A 100 -30.00 -4.07 14.43
C LYS A 100 -30.00 -3.93 15.95
N GLY A 101 -30.97 -3.18 16.47
CA GLY A 101 -31.13 -2.94 17.91
C GLY A 101 -30.57 -1.61 18.41
N ASP A 102 -29.75 -0.93 17.62
CA ASP A 102 -29.22 0.39 17.98
C ASP A 102 -30.14 1.51 17.46
N ARG A 103 -30.34 2.56 18.28
CA ARG A 103 -31.17 3.73 17.92
C ARG A 103 -30.40 4.80 17.14
N MET A 104 -29.09 4.65 17.00
CA MET A 104 -28.18 5.63 16.39
C MET A 104 -27.48 5.01 15.18
N ASP A 105 -27.15 5.85 14.21
CA ASP A 105 -26.28 5.46 13.09
C ASP A 105 -24.81 5.67 13.46
N TYR A 106 -23.96 4.75 13.02
CA TYR A 106 -22.52 4.84 13.21
C TYR A 106 -21.86 5.19 11.89
N ARG A 107 -21.00 6.20 11.91
CA ARG A 107 -20.12 6.49 10.77
C ARG A 107 -19.03 5.41 10.71
N SER A 108 -19.01 4.68 9.61
CA SER A 108 -18.00 3.66 9.28
C SER A 108 -17.23 4.11 8.05
N CYS A 109 -15.91 4.23 8.16
CA CYS A 109 -15.03 4.65 7.07
C CYS A 109 -14.00 3.58 6.73
N ILE A 110 -13.82 3.30 5.45
CA ILE A 110 -12.73 2.49 4.91
C ILE A 110 -11.75 3.43 4.22
N TYR A 111 -10.47 3.29 4.54
CA TYR A 111 -9.38 3.93 3.83
C TYR A 111 -8.38 2.88 3.37
N THR A 112 -7.98 2.96 2.11
CA THR A 112 -7.03 2.03 1.49
C THR A 112 -5.91 2.80 0.80
N CYS A 113 -4.69 2.32 0.98
CA CYS A 113 -3.47 2.88 0.40
C CYS A 113 -2.45 1.76 0.12
N ASP A 114 -1.44 2.04 -0.70
CA ASP A 114 -0.57 1.06 -1.36
C ASP A 114 0.93 1.29 -1.12
N THR A 115 1.29 2.07 -0.10
CA THR A 115 2.69 2.29 0.32
C THR A 115 2.95 1.85 1.76
N ASP A 116 4.20 1.52 2.09
CA ASP A 116 4.55 1.02 3.43
C ASP A 116 4.11 2.00 4.54
N GLY A 117 3.42 1.49 5.56
CA GLY A 117 2.96 2.24 6.72
C GLY A 117 1.90 3.32 6.43
N CYS A 118 1.36 3.39 5.22
CA CYS A 118 0.46 4.48 4.81
C CYS A 118 -0.83 4.58 5.62
N ASN A 119 -1.28 3.48 6.23
CA ASN A 119 -2.51 3.44 7.03
C ASN A 119 -2.36 4.02 8.46
N ALA A 120 -1.25 4.70 8.76
CA ALA A 120 -1.09 5.50 9.98
C ALA A 120 -2.03 6.72 10.01
N ALA A 121 -2.01 7.51 8.92
CA ALA A 121 -2.46 8.89 8.92
C ALA A 121 -3.94 9.07 8.54
N THR A 122 -4.39 10.30 8.68
CA THR A 122 -5.66 10.82 8.15
C THR A 122 -5.48 11.06 6.67
N THR A 123 -6.22 10.31 5.85
CA THR A 123 -6.44 10.46 4.40
C THR A 123 -5.50 11.48 3.74
N THR A 124 -4.29 11.06 3.38
CA THR A 124 -3.49 11.85 2.45
C THR A 124 -4.21 11.78 1.12
N THR A 125 -4.80 12.89 0.67
CA THR A 125 -5.26 13.04 -0.71
C THR A 125 -4.08 12.75 -1.62
N THR A 126 -4.05 11.56 -2.21
CA THR A 126 -3.02 11.14 -3.15
C THR A 126 -3.21 11.95 -4.42
N THR A 127 -2.58 13.11 -4.51
CA THR A 127 -2.42 13.84 -5.76
C THR A 127 -1.39 13.06 -6.58
N THR A 128 -1.83 12.07 -7.33
CA THR A 128 -0.97 11.28 -8.22
C THR A 128 -0.47 12.16 -9.37
N THR A 129 0.66 12.84 -9.19
CA THR A 129 1.42 13.39 -10.32
C THR A 129 2.28 12.29 -10.94
N ALA A 130 1.62 11.36 -11.63
CA ALA A 130 2.27 10.40 -12.53
C ALA A 130 2.67 11.09 -13.84
N ALA A 131 3.63 12.02 -13.79
CA ALA A 131 4.22 12.61 -14.98
C ALA A 131 5.72 12.84 -14.75
N GLY A 132 6.58 12.05 -15.40
CA GLY A 132 8.01 12.39 -15.40
C GLY A 132 8.98 11.39 -16.02
N LEU A 133 8.77 10.08 -15.92
CA LEU A 133 9.83 9.12 -16.26
C LEU A 133 9.75 8.52 -17.67
N TRP A 134 8.62 8.64 -18.37
CA TRP A 134 8.50 8.19 -19.77
C TRP A 134 9.02 9.22 -20.78
N GLY A 135 9.15 10.50 -20.39
CA GLY A 135 9.59 11.58 -21.28
C GLY A 135 11.08 11.57 -21.62
N VAL A 136 11.93 11.02 -20.75
CA VAL A 136 13.39 10.93 -20.97
C VAL A 136 13.81 9.79 -21.89
N ALA A 137 13.02 8.72 -21.99
CA ALA A 137 13.32 7.61 -22.90
C ALA A 137 13.08 7.98 -24.37
N PHE A 138 12.06 8.79 -24.67
CA PHE A 138 11.75 9.23 -26.03
C PHE A 138 12.77 10.22 -26.61
N THR A 139 13.35 11.10 -25.78
CA THR A 139 14.35 12.08 -26.25
C THR A 139 15.70 11.45 -26.60
N LEU A 140 16.11 10.41 -25.87
CA LEU A 140 17.36 9.68 -26.17
C LEU A 140 17.26 8.86 -27.47
N ILE A 141 16.10 8.24 -27.74
CA ILE A 141 15.89 7.49 -28.99
C ILE A 141 15.87 8.42 -30.21
N ALA A 142 15.26 9.60 -30.10
CA ALA A 142 15.26 10.61 -31.17
C ALA A 142 16.67 11.17 -31.45
N ALA A 143 17.47 11.43 -30.41
CA ALA A 143 18.84 11.93 -30.57
C ALA A 143 19.79 10.92 -31.23
N ILE A 144 19.54 9.61 -31.05
CA ILE A 144 20.29 8.56 -31.73
C ILE A 144 19.88 8.50 -33.20
N TRP A 145 18.59 8.63 -33.52
CA TRP A 145 18.10 8.58 -34.92
C TRP A 145 18.65 9.72 -35.79
N GLN A 146 18.82 10.92 -35.23
CA GLN A 146 19.41 12.07 -35.94
C GLN A 146 20.92 11.96 -36.22
N ARG A 147 21.63 10.98 -35.64
CA ARG A 147 23.06 10.76 -35.89
C ARG A 147 23.33 9.70 -36.97
N TYR A 148 22.30 9.00 -37.45
CA TYR A 148 22.41 7.93 -38.44
C TYR A 148 21.61 8.20 -39.74
N CYS A 149 21.15 9.44 -39.95
CA CYS A 149 20.62 9.96 -41.22
C CYS A 149 21.33 11.26 -41.59
#